data_AF-A0A1F2RY84-F1
#
_entry.id   AF-A0A1F2RY84-F1
#
_cell.length_a   1.000
_cell.length_b   1.000
_cell.length_c   1.000
_cell.angle_alpha   90.00
_cell.angle_beta   90.00
_cell.angle_gamma   90.00
#
_symmetry.space_group_name_H-M   'P 1'
#
loop_
_entity.id
_entity.type
_entity.pdbx_description
1 polymer ?
#
loop_
_entity_poly.entity_id
_entity_poly.type
_entity_poly.pdbx_seq_one_letter_code
_entity_poly.pdbx_strand_id
1 'polypeptide(L)'
;MFAIKDLLAILEQWPKWKRISDMPETLDALAARVAELEKRLARCPGEGCPKCGELAFRVKSSSQDAIFGELGGTRRQMQCEKCHYSESKLIK
;
A
#
# COMPACT_ATOMS: atom_id res chain seq x y z
N MET A 1 29.04 -12.29 -44.43
CA MET A 1 29.36 -11.93 -43.04
C MET A 1 28.24 -11.00 -42.59
N PHE A 2 27.27 -11.50 -41.80
CA PHE A 2 26.15 -10.66 -41.36
C PHE A 2 26.66 -9.66 -40.33
N ALA A 3 26.45 -8.36 -40.55
CA ALA A 3 26.82 -7.35 -39.58
C ALA A 3 25.79 -7.34 -38.46
N ILE A 4 26.23 -7.09 -37.23
CA ILE A 4 25.34 -6.94 -36.06
C ILE A 4 24.27 -5.85 -36.31
N LYS A 5 24.58 -4.86 -37.15
CA LYS A 5 23.67 -3.79 -37.56
C LYS A 5 22.47 -4.30 -38.36
N ASP A 6 22.66 -5.33 -39.19
CA ASP A 6 21.58 -5.93 -39.99
C ASP A 6 20.59 -6.70 -39.10
N LEU A 7 21.10 -7.34 -38.04
CA LEU A 7 20.28 -8.02 -37.04
C LEU A 7 19.43 -7.03 -36.23
N LEU A 8 19.99 -5.87 -35.87
CA LEU A 8 19.24 -4.82 -35.17
C LEU A 8 18.12 -4.23 -36.05
N ALA A 9 18.39 -3.99 -37.33
CA ALA A 9 17.38 -3.49 -38.26
C ALA A 9 16.19 -4.46 -38.44
N ILE A 10 16.46 -5.77 -38.47
CA ILE A 10 15.43 -6.81 -38.53
C ILE A 10 14.62 -6.87 -37.22
N LEU A 11 15.30 -6.72 -36.08
CA LEU A 11 14.64 -6.73 -34.77
C LEU A 11 13.72 -5.51 -34.59
N GLU A 12 14.11 -4.32 -35.05
CA GLU A 12 13.26 -3.11 -34.98
C GLU A 12 11.95 -3.21 -35.77
N GLN A 13 11.92 -4.00 -36.84
CA GLN A 13 10.70 -4.28 -37.61
C GLN A 13 9.72 -5.19 -36.86
N TRP A 14 10.17 -5.88 -35.81
CA TRP A 14 9.32 -6.76 -35.03
C TRP A 14 8.58 -5.99 -33.92
N PRO A 15 7.24 -5.87 -33.95
CA PRO A 15 6.49 -5.12 -32.94
C PRO A 15 6.66 -5.61 -31.50
N LYS A 16 7.09 -6.87 -31.29
CA LYS A 16 7.40 -7.38 -29.95
C LYS A 16 8.73 -6.83 -29.41
N TRP A 17 9.71 -6.57 -30.29
CA TRP A 17 11.01 -6.04 -29.89
C TRP A 17 10.92 -4.61 -29.36
N LYS A 18 10.07 -3.77 -29.96
CA LYS A 18 9.78 -2.41 -29.45
C LYS A 18 9.28 -2.43 -28.00
N ARG A 19 8.42 -3.39 -27.66
CA ARG A 19 7.97 -3.56 -26.27
C ARG A 19 9.09 -3.95 -25.32
N ILE A 20 10.10 -4.68 -25.79
CA ILE A 20 11.25 -5.12 -24.99
C ILE A 20 12.27 -3.98 -24.86
N SER A 21 12.46 -3.18 -25.92
CA SER A 21 13.34 -2.00 -25.88
C SER A 21 12.81 -0.89 -24.96
N ASP A 22 11.49 -0.72 -24.90
CA ASP A 22 10.83 0.30 -24.06
C ASP A 22 10.57 -0.19 -22.62
N MET A 23 10.72 -1.50 -22.39
CA MET A 23 10.52 -2.15 -21.11
C MET A 23 11.37 -1.61 -19.95
N PRO A 24 12.68 -1.34 -20.09
CA PRO A 24 13.52 -0.89 -18.96
C PRO A 24 13.01 0.42 -18.36
N GLU A 25 12.64 1.41 -19.17
CA GLU A 25 12.11 2.68 -18.67
C GLU A 25 10.80 2.49 -17.89
N THR A 26 9.93 1.60 -18.37
CA THR A 26 8.68 1.30 -17.66
C THR A 26 8.93 0.57 -16.34
N LEU A 27 9.92 -0.33 -16.30
CA LEU A 27 10.27 -1.07 -15.08
C LEU A 27 10.84 -0.14 -14.01
N ASP A 28 11.73 0.77 -14.38
CA ASP A 28 12.30 1.75 -13.44
C ASP A 28 11.21 2.67 -12.87
N ALA A 29 10.29 3.14 -13.72
CA ALA A 29 9.16 3.96 -13.29
C ALA A 29 8.20 3.21 -12.35
N LEU A 30 7.91 1.92 -12.63
CA LEU A 30 7.09 1.10 -11.75
C LEU A 30 7.81 0.81 -10.42
N ALA A 31 9.09 0.46 -10.46
CA ALA A 31 9.88 0.19 -9.26
C ALA A 31 9.93 1.41 -8.33
N ALA A 32 10.11 2.62 -8.88
CA ALA A 32 10.08 3.86 -8.11
C ALA A 32 8.72 4.09 -7.43
N ARG A 33 7.61 3.83 -8.15
CA ARG A 33 6.25 3.95 -7.59
C ARG A 33 5.99 2.94 -6.49
N VAL A 34 6.41 1.69 -6.68
CA VAL A 34 6.25 0.64 -5.67
C VAL A 34 7.05 0.97 -4.42
N ALA A 35 8.33 1.37 -4.57
CA ALA A 35 9.16 1.76 -3.44
C ALA A 35 8.58 2.94 -2.64
N GLU A 36 7.96 3.92 -3.31
CA GLU A 36 7.27 5.02 -2.62
C GLU A 36 6.02 4.54 -1.87
N LEU A 37 5.21 3.66 -2.46
CA LEU A 37 4.05 3.06 -1.79
C LEU A 37 4.48 2.20 -0.58
N GLU A 38 5.56 1.43 -0.72
CA GLU A 38 6.13 0.64 0.37
C GLU A 38 6.64 1.53 1.51
N LYS A 39 7.31 2.65 1.21
CA LYS A 39 7.70 3.64 2.23
C LYS A 39 6.50 4.21 2.98
N ARG A 40 5.40 4.49 2.27
CA ARG A 40 4.15 4.96 2.90
C ARG A 40 3.52 3.90 3.80
N LEU A 41 3.67 2.63 3.47
CA LEU A 41 3.21 1.50 4.29
C LEU A 41 4.15 1.16 5.45
N ALA A 42 5.46 1.44 5.33
CA ALA A 42 6.44 1.13 6.37
C ALA A 42 6.24 1.94 7.66
N ARG A 43 5.68 3.16 7.57
CA ARG A 43 5.23 3.91 8.75
C ARG A 43 3.87 3.37 9.20
N CYS A 44 3.91 2.33 10.04
CA CYS A 44 2.77 1.71 10.76
C CYS A 44 1.41 2.28 10.37
N PRO A 45 0.74 1.79 9.32
CA PRO A 45 -0.49 2.40 8.83
C PRO A 45 -1.58 2.22 9.87
N GLY A 46 -2.49 3.19 9.97
CA GLY A 46 -3.68 3.01 10.78
C GLY A 46 -4.46 1.83 10.24
N GLU A 47 -5.37 1.27 11.03
CA GLU A 47 -6.37 0.39 10.45
C GLU A 47 -7.09 1.15 9.31
N GLY A 48 -7.57 0.41 8.31
CA GLY A 48 -8.43 0.99 7.29
C GLY A 48 -9.70 1.53 7.95
N CYS A 49 -9.97 2.82 7.78
CA CYS A 49 -11.20 3.39 8.32
C CYS A 49 -12.41 2.76 7.59
N PRO A 50 -13.41 2.22 8.31
CA PRO A 50 -14.57 1.57 7.68
C PRO A 50 -15.44 2.54 6.87
N LYS A 51 -15.30 3.85 7.10
CA LYS A 51 -16.07 4.89 6.41
C LYS A 51 -15.39 5.42 5.16
N CYS A 52 -14.08 5.73 5.22
CA CYS A 52 -13.38 6.41 4.13
C CYS A 52 -12.27 5.58 3.47
N GLY A 53 -12.00 4.37 3.94
CA GLY A 53 -11.00 3.45 3.36
C GLY A 53 -9.54 3.86 3.58
N GLU A 54 -9.29 5.02 4.18
CA GLU A 54 -7.96 5.54 4.45
C GLU A 54 -7.33 4.85 5.66
N LEU A 55 -6.03 4.58 5.57
CA LEU A 55 -5.21 3.92 6.60
C LEU A 55 -4.83 4.89 7.74
N ALA A 56 -5.85 5.57 8.27
CA ALA A 56 -5.72 6.62 9.27
C ALA A 56 -6.53 6.34 10.54
N PHE A 57 -7.01 5.11 10.73
CA PHE A 57 -7.78 4.71 11.91
C PHE A 57 -6.84 4.29 13.04
N ARG A 58 -6.86 5.04 14.16
CA ARG A 58 -5.92 4.89 15.28
C ARG A 58 -6.68 4.73 16.60
N VAL A 59 -6.04 4.08 17.58
CA VAL A 59 -6.53 4.07 18.96
C VAL A 59 -6.35 5.46 19.56
N LYS A 60 -7.43 6.09 19.98
CA LYS A 60 -7.43 7.37 20.71
C LYS A 60 -7.35 7.16 22.21
N SER A 61 -8.09 6.19 22.72
CA SER A 61 -8.09 5.85 24.14
C SER A 61 -8.36 4.36 24.33
N SER A 62 -7.90 3.83 25.46
CA SER A 62 -8.09 2.45 25.87
C SER A 62 -8.47 2.45 27.33
N SER A 63 -9.61 1.87 27.66
CA SER A 63 -10.10 1.71 29.04
C SER A 63 -10.52 0.27 29.28
N GLN A 64 -10.52 -0.16 30.54
CA GLN A 64 -11.21 -1.41 30.89
C GLN A 64 -12.69 -1.32 30.51
N ASP A 65 -13.23 -2.42 30.02
CA ASP A 65 -14.66 -2.51 29.74
C ASP A 65 -15.44 -2.64 31.06
N ALA A 66 -16.62 -2.02 31.14
CA ALA A 66 -17.41 -2.01 32.37
C ALA A 66 -17.96 -3.39 32.76
N ILE A 67 -18.17 -4.28 31.77
CA ILE A 67 -18.77 -5.60 31.99
C ILE A 67 -17.69 -6.67 31.95
N PHE A 68 -16.76 -6.56 31.00
CA PHE A 68 -15.73 -7.58 30.77
C PHE A 68 -14.34 -7.21 31.29
N GLY A 69 -14.18 -6.05 31.93
CA GLY A 69 -12.89 -5.54 32.41
C GLY A 69 -12.18 -6.47 33.38
N GLU A 70 -12.92 -7.08 34.31
CA GLU A 70 -12.37 -8.05 35.26
C GLU A 70 -11.90 -9.35 34.59
N LEU A 71 -12.45 -9.66 33.40
CA LEU A 71 -12.06 -10.82 32.58
C LEU A 71 -10.96 -10.48 31.55
N GLY A 72 -10.34 -9.29 31.66
CA GLY A 72 -9.29 -8.81 30.74
C GLY A 72 -9.81 -8.02 29.53
N GLY A 73 -11.12 -7.82 29.42
CA GLY A 73 -11.75 -7.08 28.33
C GLY A 73 -11.36 -5.59 28.33
N THR A 74 -10.76 -5.13 27.24
CA THR A 74 -10.35 -3.74 27.04
C THR A 74 -11.19 -3.11 25.94
N ARG A 75 -11.84 -1.98 26.25
CA ARG A 75 -12.55 -1.16 25.26
C ARG A 75 -11.61 -0.10 24.70
N ARG A 76 -11.30 -0.20 23.40
CA ARG A 76 -10.51 0.79 22.67
C ARG A 76 -11.45 1.71 21.89
N GLN A 77 -11.31 3.01 22.08
CA GLN A 77 -11.91 4.01 21.19
C GLN A 77 -10.95 4.25 20.04
N MET A 78 -11.39 3.89 18.84
CA MET A 78 -10.68 4.11 17.59
C MET A 78 -11.22 5.39 16.94
N GLN A 79 -10.35 6.25 16.41
CA GLN A 79 -10.74 7.43 15.64
C GLN A 79 -9.91 7.56 14.36
N CYS A 80 -10.57 7.92 13.26
CA CYS A 80 -9.92 8.22 11.99
C CYS A 80 -9.45 9.68 11.98
N GLU A 81 -8.18 9.92 11.68
CA GLU A 81 -7.63 11.28 11.61
C GLU A 81 -8.17 12.10 10.44
N LYS A 82 -8.57 11.43 9.33
CA LYS A 82 -9.01 12.12 8.10
C LYS A 82 -10.48 12.51 8.08
N CYS A 83 -11.37 11.58 8.47
CA CYS A 83 -12.82 11.79 8.41
C CYS A 83 -13.47 11.93 9.79
N HIS A 84 -12.66 11.91 10.86
CA HIS A 84 -13.06 12.01 12.26
C HIS A 84 -14.05 10.95 12.76
N TYR A 85 -14.33 9.92 11.96
CA TYR A 85 -15.16 8.80 12.35
C TYR A 85 -14.57 8.07 13.57
N SER A 86 -15.40 7.78 14.56
CA SER A 86 -15.02 7.11 15.80
C SER A 86 -15.84 5.87 16.05
N GLU A 87 -15.20 4.81 16.56
CA GLU A 87 -15.84 3.53 16.90
C GLU A 87 -15.23 2.99 18.19
N SER A 88 -16.01 2.26 18.99
CA SER A 88 -15.49 1.52 20.14
C SER A 88 -15.39 0.03 19.82
N LYS A 89 -14.19 -0.53 19.89
CA LYS A 89 -13.95 -1.98 19.78
C LYS A 89 -13.66 -2.57 21.17
N LEU A 90 -14.30 -3.70 21.47
CA LEU A 90 -13.94 -4.54 22.60
C LEU A 90 -12.86 -5.53 22.14
N ILE A 91 -11.75 -5.60 22.87
CA ILE A 91 -10.64 -6.51 22.63
C ILE A 91 -10.47 -7.38 23.87
N LYS A 92 -10.31 -8.69 23.66
CA LYS A 92 -10.12 -9.70 24.69
C LYS A 92 -8.64 -9.95 24.94
#